data_AF-A0A6L4YTM8-F1
#
_entry.id   AF-A0A6L4YTM8-F1
#
_cell.length_a   1.000
_cell.length_b   1.000
_cell.length_c   1.000
_cell.angle_alpha   90.00
_cell.angle_beta   90.00
_cell.angle_gamma   90.00
#
_symmetry.space_group_name_H-M   'P 1'
#
loop_
_entity.id
_entity.type
_entity.pdbx_description
1 polymer ?
#
loop_
_entity_poly.entity_id
_entity_poly.type
_entity_poly.pdbx_seq_one_letter_code
_entity_poly.pdbx_strand_id
1 'polypeptide(L)'
;MTTMIYTKNWQYYTAIFIFCLSVSPSAAQQVSQPLQQDFRISLEQHYLSTGKSWHPVWPMMLSADEDTIQYRDLRPFRGKFAKTRVGRKLFTESLIRVNQPDFRLIIDPLVNFEAGRQTDAARNTWVNTRGVRADGSIGRDFSFHTAFYESQAVFSTWTDSAARVLRLVPGQAMYKGFKGTGFDYAFSEGHINYTPSKYFTFRLGHGRNFFGDGYRSLLLSDVAFNYPYLLITTKVWKLQYVNLYAQMMDLNVPKAAWDPWHKKYTTMHYLTMNVTPWLNLGIFEAIVWNSGDSTGNRGFDINYLNPVIFYRPVEFSMGSPDNALLGGSLRITLRKKALLYAQLMLDEFKLDHVLKGDGWWANKHGFQVGIKVFDPFNVKNLFLQAEYNHVRPYTYAHNESVQNYGHYNQPLAHPLGANFREADVIVSYRVNRWLLNYKMVYSVHGVDTAGLNFGGDIYKPYLTYVTEFGNKIGQGLKSTLMVNDLRIGWLVNPATNLQLNAGITLRSEISGDRDYSGVLLWFGLRSSLFNLCYDW
;
A
#
# COMPACT_ATOMS: atom_id res chain seq x y z
N MET A 1 -56.88 0.03 53.61
CA MET A 1 -57.20 -0.94 52.56
C MET A 1 -56.16 -0.79 51.44
N THR A 2 -55.30 -1.80 51.35
CA THR A 2 -54.70 -2.36 50.12
C THR A 2 -53.70 -1.50 49.30
N THR A 3 -52.43 -1.60 49.71
CA THR A 3 -51.26 -2.09 48.92
C THR A 3 -51.38 -2.23 47.40
N MET A 4 -50.45 -1.65 46.63
CA MET A 4 -49.29 -2.37 46.03
C MET A 4 -48.45 -1.46 45.12
N ILE A 5 -47.14 -1.51 45.39
CA ILE A 5 -46.03 -1.00 44.58
C ILE A 5 -45.78 -2.00 43.45
N TYR A 6 -45.61 -1.54 42.20
CA TYR A 6 -44.97 -2.32 41.14
C TYR A 6 -43.92 -1.48 40.42
N THR A 7 -42.66 -1.74 40.79
CA THR A 7 -41.45 -1.39 40.06
C THR A 7 -41.34 -2.25 38.81
N LYS A 8 -41.21 -1.64 37.61
CA LYS A 8 -41.00 -2.35 36.35
C LYS A 8 -39.50 -2.40 36.04
N ASN A 9 -38.89 -3.55 36.32
CA ASN A 9 -37.49 -3.86 36.04
C ASN A 9 -37.20 -3.88 34.53
N TRP A 10 -36.17 -3.15 34.13
CA TRP A 10 -35.45 -3.34 32.87
C TRP A 10 -34.46 -4.49 33.04
N GLN A 11 -34.54 -5.53 32.22
CA GLN A 11 -33.54 -6.59 32.14
C GLN A 11 -32.88 -6.53 30.76
N TYR A 12 -31.69 -5.92 30.70
CA TYR A 12 -30.76 -6.08 29.59
C TYR A 12 -29.95 -7.37 29.80
N TYR A 13 -30.16 -8.36 28.96
CA TYR A 13 -29.25 -9.50 28.86
C TYR A 13 -27.97 -9.05 28.14
N THR A 14 -26.97 -8.63 28.92
CA THR A 14 -25.61 -8.45 28.42
C THR A 14 -24.91 -9.80 28.54
N ALA A 15 -24.85 -10.56 27.45
CA ALA A 15 -24.04 -11.77 27.38
C ALA A 15 -22.55 -11.37 27.28
N ILE A 16 -21.89 -11.27 28.43
CA ILE A 16 -20.44 -11.10 28.49
C ILE A 16 -19.81 -12.48 28.24
N PHE A 17 -19.32 -12.71 27.02
CA PHE A 17 -18.44 -13.83 26.73
C PHE A 17 -17.05 -13.54 27.32
N ILE A 18 -16.79 -14.02 28.53
CA ILE A 18 -15.43 -14.07 29.10
C ILE A 18 -14.74 -15.30 28.51
N PHE A 19 -13.88 -15.10 27.52
CA PHE A 19 -12.95 -16.13 27.07
C PHE A 19 -11.74 -16.18 28.01
N CYS A 20 -11.73 -17.13 28.94
CA CYS A 20 -10.51 -17.52 29.64
C CYS A 20 -9.61 -18.31 28.66
N LEU A 21 -8.65 -17.62 28.04
CA LEU A 21 -7.60 -18.26 27.24
C LEU A 21 -6.39 -18.57 28.11
N SER A 22 -6.31 -19.80 28.62
CA SER A 22 -5.05 -20.42 28.97
C SER A 22 -4.36 -20.91 27.68
N VAL A 23 -3.41 -20.14 27.16
CA VAL A 23 -2.59 -20.56 26.00
C VAL A 23 -1.12 -20.18 26.21
N SER A 24 -0.28 -21.17 26.45
CA SER A 24 1.11 -21.19 25.95
C SER A 24 1.17 -22.33 24.93
N PRO A 25 1.61 -22.06 23.70
CA PRO A 25 3.04 -21.97 23.45
C PRO A 25 3.45 -20.74 22.63
N SER A 26 4.52 -20.11 23.12
CA SER A 26 5.49 -19.22 22.47
C SER A 26 5.14 -18.62 21.11
N ALA A 27 4.77 -17.33 21.10
CA ALA A 27 5.10 -16.46 19.98
C ALA A 27 6.54 -15.97 20.15
N ALA A 28 7.40 -16.22 19.16
CA ALA A 28 8.69 -15.54 19.07
C ALA A 28 8.44 -14.03 18.89
N GLN A 29 9.33 -13.19 19.42
CA GLN A 29 9.25 -11.73 19.24
C GLN A 29 9.08 -11.40 17.76
N GLN A 30 8.13 -10.51 17.46
CA GLN A 30 7.73 -10.22 16.09
C GLN A 30 8.24 -8.86 15.63
N VAL A 31 8.59 -8.76 14.35
CA VAL A 31 9.04 -7.53 13.69
C VAL A 31 8.19 -7.30 12.44
N SER A 32 7.76 -6.07 12.23
CA SER A 32 7.03 -5.67 11.03
C SER A 32 8.02 -5.42 9.90
N GLN A 33 7.82 -6.06 8.75
CA GLN A 33 8.69 -5.80 7.59
C GLN A 33 8.42 -4.44 6.95
N PRO A 34 9.45 -3.70 6.51
CA PRO A 34 9.26 -2.50 5.71
C PRO A 34 8.49 -2.81 4.41
N LEU A 35 7.64 -1.87 3.97
CA LEU A 35 6.87 -1.98 2.73
C LEU A 35 7.73 -1.66 1.51
N GLN A 36 8.72 -2.52 1.25
CA GLN A 36 9.66 -2.33 0.15
C GLN A 36 9.78 -3.61 -0.70
N GLN A 37 9.79 -3.43 -2.03
CA GLN A 37 9.72 -4.54 -2.97
C GLN A 37 10.90 -5.52 -2.90
N ASP A 38 12.16 -5.05 -2.77
CA ASP A 38 13.34 -5.92 -2.65
C ASP A 38 13.29 -6.78 -1.37
N PHE A 39 12.76 -6.21 -0.27
CA PHE A 39 12.48 -6.93 1.00
C PHE A 39 11.49 -8.07 0.74
N ARG A 40 10.38 -7.73 0.10
CA ARG A 40 9.30 -8.66 -0.22
C ARG A 40 9.74 -9.79 -1.15
N ILE A 41 10.48 -9.49 -2.22
CA ILE A 41 11.02 -10.50 -3.17
C ILE A 41 11.88 -11.53 -2.43
N SER A 42 12.78 -11.06 -1.57
CA SER A 42 13.68 -11.95 -0.80
C SER A 42 12.91 -12.89 0.11
N LEU A 43 11.85 -12.39 0.74
CA LEU A 43 11.02 -13.13 1.67
C LEU A 43 10.11 -14.14 0.96
N GLU A 44 9.48 -13.74 -0.14
CA GLU A 44 8.70 -14.64 -1.00
C GLU A 44 9.57 -15.77 -1.56
N GLN A 45 10.79 -15.47 -2.02
CA GLN A 45 11.75 -16.48 -2.47
C GLN A 45 12.08 -17.49 -1.36
N HIS A 46 12.30 -17.00 -0.12
CA HIS A 46 12.57 -17.85 1.02
C HIS A 46 11.40 -18.79 1.33
N TYR A 47 10.18 -18.26 1.40
CA TYR A 47 8.99 -19.06 1.68
C TYR A 47 8.72 -20.09 0.57
N LEU A 48 8.91 -19.73 -0.69
CA LEU A 48 8.84 -20.67 -1.80
C LEU A 48 9.86 -21.80 -1.70
N SER A 49 11.14 -21.46 -1.51
CA SER A 49 12.23 -22.44 -1.45
C SER A 49 12.09 -23.43 -0.28
N THR A 50 11.54 -22.96 0.84
CA THR A 50 11.28 -23.78 2.04
C THR A 50 9.92 -24.50 1.97
N GLY A 51 9.05 -24.15 1.03
CA GLY A 51 7.69 -24.68 0.93
C GLY A 51 6.74 -24.17 2.02
N LYS A 52 7.09 -23.06 2.68
CA LYS A 52 6.25 -22.40 3.67
C LYS A 52 5.13 -21.61 2.96
N SER A 53 3.90 -21.78 3.41
CA SER A 53 2.76 -20.97 2.94
C SER A 53 2.67 -19.66 3.70
N TRP A 54 2.15 -18.60 3.05
CA TRP A 54 1.92 -17.29 3.65
C TRP A 54 0.60 -16.69 3.16
N HIS A 55 0.21 -15.55 3.71
CA HIS A 55 -0.98 -14.81 3.31
C HIS A 55 -0.56 -13.45 2.72
N PRO A 56 -1.18 -12.97 1.63
CA PRO A 56 -0.76 -11.76 0.92
C PRO A 56 -1.21 -10.45 1.61
N VAL A 57 -0.78 -10.26 2.87
CA VAL A 57 -1.09 -9.09 3.70
C VAL A 57 0.20 -8.47 4.20
N TRP A 58 0.39 -7.19 3.89
CA TRP A 58 1.61 -6.45 4.17
C TRP A 58 1.31 -5.14 4.91
N PRO A 59 2.20 -4.68 5.81
CA PRO A 59 3.48 -5.30 6.16
C PRO A 59 3.30 -6.56 6.99
N MET A 60 4.02 -7.62 6.60
CA MET A 60 3.93 -8.93 7.23
C MET A 60 4.66 -8.92 8.56
N MET A 61 4.04 -9.49 9.59
CA MET A 61 4.68 -9.75 10.87
C MET A 61 5.53 -11.01 10.77
N LEU A 62 6.83 -10.85 10.94
CA LEU A 62 7.82 -11.93 10.97
C LEU A 62 8.23 -12.24 12.40
N SER A 63 8.71 -13.45 12.67
CA SER A 63 9.50 -13.68 13.87
C SER A 63 10.88 -13.03 13.73
N ALA A 64 11.53 -12.70 14.84
CA ALA A 64 12.85 -12.07 14.86
C ALA A 64 13.93 -12.86 14.09
N ASP A 65 13.82 -14.19 14.04
CA ASP A 65 14.76 -15.02 13.27
C ASP A 65 14.58 -14.84 11.75
N GLU A 66 13.34 -14.61 11.31
CA GLU A 66 12.99 -14.42 9.89
C GLU A 66 13.37 -13.02 9.38
N ASP A 67 13.57 -12.04 10.26
CA ASP A 67 14.00 -10.68 9.88
C ASP A 67 15.39 -10.67 9.18
N THR A 68 16.22 -11.68 9.43
CA THR A 68 17.57 -11.79 8.85
C THR A 68 17.63 -12.40 7.45
N ILE A 69 16.50 -12.93 6.94
CA ILE A 69 16.42 -13.71 5.69
C ILE A 69 17.03 -12.95 4.49
N GLN A 70 16.85 -11.64 4.46
CA GLN A 70 17.19 -10.79 3.31
C GLN A 70 18.68 -10.74 3.00
N TYR A 71 19.47 -10.91 4.04
CA TYR A 71 20.91 -10.68 4.00
C TYR A 71 21.70 -11.97 4.28
N ARG A 72 21.03 -13.12 4.23
CA ARG A 72 21.64 -14.43 4.52
C ARG A 72 22.83 -14.75 3.60
N ASP A 73 22.79 -14.29 2.35
CA ASP A 73 23.85 -14.47 1.37
C ASP A 73 24.96 -13.38 1.45
N LEU A 74 24.80 -12.35 2.30
CA LEU A 74 25.78 -11.28 2.40
C LEU A 74 27.02 -11.73 3.16
N ARG A 75 28.19 -11.52 2.54
CA ARG A 75 29.46 -11.63 3.23
C ARG A 75 29.73 -10.37 4.06
N PRO A 76 30.27 -10.50 5.30
CA PRO A 76 30.69 -9.37 6.10
C PRO A 76 31.74 -8.52 5.36
N PHE A 77 31.69 -7.20 5.55
CA PHE A 77 32.68 -6.30 4.97
C PHE A 77 34.07 -6.60 5.55
N ARG A 78 35.08 -6.75 4.69
CA ARG A 78 36.45 -7.09 5.08
C ARG A 78 37.33 -5.83 5.16
N GLY A 79 38.25 -5.78 6.11
CA GLY A 79 39.24 -4.70 6.24
C GLY A 79 39.41 -4.23 7.69
N LYS A 80 40.52 -3.54 7.98
CA LYS A 80 40.80 -3.00 9.33
C LYS A 80 39.74 -1.98 9.76
N PHE A 81 39.30 -1.10 8.84
CA PHE A 81 38.30 -0.07 9.15
C PHE A 81 36.94 -0.64 9.55
N ALA A 82 36.44 -1.66 8.83
CA ALA A 82 35.14 -2.27 9.15
C ALA A 82 35.10 -2.99 10.51
N LYS A 83 36.27 -3.32 11.08
CA LYS A 83 36.35 -3.87 12.45
C LYS A 83 36.31 -2.77 13.52
N THR A 84 36.55 -1.51 13.18
CA THR A 84 36.46 -0.39 14.12
C THR A 84 35.00 -0.13 14.53
N ARG A 85 34.78 0.55 15.66
CA ARG A 85 33.43 0.92 16.12
C ARG A 85 32.66 1.73 15.05
N VAL A 86 33.34 2.67 14.39
CA VAL A 86 32.75 3.50 13.33
C VAL A 86 32.42 2.66 12.10
N GLY A 87 33.37 1.83 11.64
CA GLY A 87 33.14 0.97 10.47
C GLY A 87 31.99 -0.01 10.65
N ARG A 88 31.85 -0.62 11.83
CA ARG A 88 30.72 -1.53 12.11
C ARG A 88 29.36 -0.83 12.02
N LYS A 89 29.26 0.39 12.56
CA LYS A 89 28.03 1.21 12.52
C LYS A 89 27.70 1.70 11.12
N LEU A 90 28.70 1.90 10.26
CA LEU A 90 28.50 2.31 8.87
C LEU A 90 28.10 1.14 7.95
N PHE A 91 28.60 -0.08 8.17
CA PHE A 91 28.50 -1.16 7.18
C PHE A 91 27.69 -2.40 7.61
N THR A 92 27.35 -2.53 8.88
CA THR A 92 26.80 -3.79 9.41
C THR A 92 25.79 -3.65 10.54
N GLU A 93 25.98 -2.71 11.46
CA GLU A 93 25.19 -2.61 12.69
C GLU A 93 24.27 -1.39 12.67
N SER A 94 23.15 -1.50 13.38
CA SER A 94 22.34 -0.35 13.75
C SER A 94 23.12 0.62 14.64
N LEU A 95 22.77 1.91 14.62
CA LEU A 95 23.43 2.97 15.38
C LEU A 95 23.33 2.72 16.89
N ILE A 96 22.11 2.54 17.39
CA ILE A 96 21.83 2.14 18.77
C ILE A 96 21.13 0.79 18.74
N ARG A 97 21.60 -0.14 19.56
CA ARG A 97 20.97 -1.44 19.76
C ARG A 97 21.02 -1.80 21.23
N VAL A 98 19.87 -1.96 21.84
CA VAL A 98 19.67 -2.50 23.18
C VAL A 98 18.98 -3.85 23.02
N ASN A 99 19.56 -4.89 23.62
CA ASN A 99 19.01 -6.24 23.58
C ASN A 99 19.08 -6.84 24.97
N GLN A 100 17.99 -6.67 25.72
CA GLN A 100 17.75 -7.27 27.02
C GLN A 100 16.69 -8.38 26.86
N PRO A 101 16.56 -9.32 27.82
CA PRO A 101 15.62 -10.44 27.72
C PRO A 101 14.18 -10.02 27.38
N ASP A 102 13.67 -8.98 28.03
CA ASP A 102 12.30 -8.48 27.86
C ASP A 102 12.23 -7.10 27.19
N PHE A 103 13.34 -6.61 26.65
CA PHE A 103 13.36 -5.31 25.99
C PHE A 103 14.37 -5.27 24.85
N ARG A 104 13.86 -5.00 23.64
CA ARG A 104 14.69 -4.71 22.47
C ARG A 104 14.38 -3.33 21.95
N LEU A 105 15.43 -2.60 21.60
CA LEU A 105 15.32 -1.29 20.98
C LEU A 105 16.45 -1.12 19.97
N ILE A 106 16.09 -0.71 18.77
CA ILE A 106 16.97 -0.31 17.69
C ILE A 106 16.62 1.13 17.35
N ILE A 107 17.62 1.99 17.26
CA ILE A 107 17.43 3.36 16.76
C ILE A 107 18.46 3.60 15.66
N ASP A 108 17.99 4.05 14.51
CA ASP A 108 18.79 4.23 13.32
C ASP A 108 18.47 5.55 12.59
N PRO A 109 19.49 6.25 12.06
CA PRO A 109 19.27 7.37 11.18
C PRO A 109 18.75 6.89 9.82
N LEU A 110 17.82 7.64 9.25
CA LEU A 110 17.31 7.45 7.90
C LEU A 110 17.73 8.64 7.06
N VAL A 111 18.17 8.37 5.83
CA VAL A 111 18.58 9.42 4.90
C VAL A 111 18.06 9.13 3.51
N ASN A 112 17.78 10.17 2.75
CA ASN A 112 17.73 10.10 1.30
C ASN A 112 18.38 11.36 0.72
N PHE A 113 19.61 11.22 0.24
CA PHE A 113 20.33 12.30 -0.42
C PHE A 113 20.51 11.93 -1.89
N GLU A 114 19.70 12.52 -2.75
CA GLU A 114 19.74 12.30 -4.20
C GLU A 114 20.06 13.61 -4.91
N ALA A 115 20.85 13.51 -5.97
CA ALA A 115 21.08 14.56 -6.95
C ALA A 115 20.84 14.00 -8.34
N GLY A 116 20.18 14.78 -9.19
CA GLY A 116 19.84 14.33 -10.54
C GLY A 116 19.69 15.48 -11.54
N ARG A 117 19.54 15.07 -12.80
CA ARG A 117 19.39 15.96 -13.94
C ARG A 117 18.35 15.36 -14.88
N GLN A 118 17.31 16.13 -15.13
CA GLN A 118 16.39 15.87 -16.22
C GLN A 118 16.90 16.60 -17.48
N THR A 119 17.24 15.84 -18.52
CA THR A 119 17.98 16.38 -19.66
C THR A 119 17.12 17.18 -20.62
N ASP A 120 15.88 16.73 -20.89
CA ASP A 120 14.91 17.38 -21.77
C ASP A 120 14.47 18.75 -21.26
N ALA A 121 14.27 18.88 -19.94
CA ALA A 121 13.87 20.12 -19.30
C ALA A 121 15.05 20.97 -18.81
N ALA A 122 16.30 20.51 -19.03
CA ALA A 122 17.50 21.13 -18.48
C ALA A 122 17.39 21.47 -16.98
N ARG A 123 16.75 20.58 -16.20
CA ARG A 123 16.36 20.81 -14.81
C ARG A 123 17.19 19.97 -13.86
N ASN A 124 17.77 20.60 -12.84
CA ASN A 124 18.42 19.88 -11.74
C ASN A 124 17.36 19.41 -10.75
N THR A 125 17.46 18.16 -10.34
CA THR A 125 16.62 17.56 -9.31
C THR A 125 17.48 17.19 -8.11
N TRP A 126 16.88 17.19 -6.92
CA TRP A 126 17.54 16.73 -5.71
C TRP A 126 16.52 16.38 -4.65
N VAL A 127 16.90 15.49 -3.74
CA VAL A 127 16.14 15.14 -2.55
C VAL A 127 17.09 15.20 -1.35
N ASN A 128 16.65 15.84 -0.28
CA ASN A 128 17.33 15.89 1.00
C ASN A 128 16.33 15.45 2.08
N THR A 129 16.31 14.17 2.38
CA THR A 129 15.54 13.57 3.46
C THR A 129 16.45 13.25 4.63
N ARG A 130 16.01 13.66 5.81
CA ARG A 130 16.65 13.33 7.10
C ARG A 130 15.58 12.73 7.99
N GLY A 131 15.90 11.61 8.62
CA GLY A 131 14.95 10.92 9.45
C GLY A 131 15.61 10.07 10.52
N VAL A 132 14.75 9.50 11.35
CA VAL A 132 15.13 8.55 12.39
C VAL A 132 14.03 7.51 12.48
N ARG A 133 14.42 6.26 12.71
CA ARG A 133 13.49 5.20 13.10
C ARG A 133 13.86 4.63 14.45
N ALA A 134 12.85 4.14 15.16
CA ALA A 134 12.99 3.30 16.32
C ALA A 134 12.10 2.06 16.16
N ASP A 135 12.71 0.89 16.34
CA ASP A 135 12.05 -0.42 16.29
C ASP A 135 12.31 -1.12 17.61
N GLY A 136 11.31 -1.82 18.15
CA GLY A 136 11.52 -2.51 19.41
C GLY A 136 10.42 -3.46 19.80
N SER A 137 10.67 -4.17 20.90
CA SER A 137 9.72 -5.09 21.53
C SER A 137 9.83 -5.03 23.04
N ILE A 138 8.69 -5.15 23.71
CA ILE A 138 8.57 -5.21 25.16
C ILE A 138 7.95 -6.56 25.51
N GLY A 139 8.68 -7.37 26.26
CA GLY A 139 8.33 -8.77 26.51
C GLY A 139 8.23 -9.57 25.20
N ARG A 140 7.16 -10.37 25.08
CA ARG A 140 6.92 -11.26 23.94
C ARG A 140 5.75 -10.80 23.06
N ASP A 141 4.81 -10.06 23.64
CA ASP A 141 3.52 -9.78 23.02
C ASP A 141 3.46 -8.39 22.40
N PHE A 142 4.31 -7.46 22.85
CA PHE A 142 4.35 -6.08 22.33
C PHE A 142 5.55 -5.84 21.43
N SER A 143 5.28 -5.27 20.26
CA SER A 143 6.29 -4.68 19.38
C SER A 143 5.85 -3.31 18.91
N PHE A 144 6.81 -2.45 18.59
CA PHE A 144 6.53 -1.12 18.07
C PHE A 144 7.51 -0.74 16.97
N HIS A 145 7.04 0.13 16.11
CA HIS A 145 7.81 0.80 15.07
C HIS A 145 7.42 2.28 15.09
N THR A 146 8.39 3.16 14.90
CA THR A 146 8.14 4.55 14.56
C THR A 146 9.26 5.07 13.68
N ALA A 147 8.91 5.89 12.69
CA ALA A 147 9.86 6.63 11.89
C ALA A 147 9.34 8.04 11.61
N PHE A 148 10.27 9.00 11.57
CA PHE A 148 10.01 10.38 11.21
C PHE A 148 10.94 10.79 10.07
N TYR A 149 10.39 11.53 9.11
CA TYR A 149 11.09 12.02 7.94
C TYR A 149 10.80 13.50 7.75
N GLU A 150 11.84 14.31 7.63
CA GLU A 150 11.78 15.66 7.07
C GLU A 150 12.46 15.62 5.70
N SER A 151 11.86 16.27 4.71
CA SER A 151 12.35 16.25 3.34
C SER A 151 12.22 17.60 2.66
N GLN A 152 13.26 17.95 1.92
CA GLN A 152 13.24 19.03 0.95
C GLN A 152 13.61 18.45 -0.41
N ALA A 153 12.91 18.85 -1.47
CA ALA A 153 13.17 18.30 -2.79
C ALA A 153 12.86 19.27 -3.93
N VAL A 154 13.54 19.06 -5.05
CA VAL A 154 13.14 19.56 -6.38
C VAL A 154 13.01 18.33 -7.28
N PHE A 155 11.79 18.02 -7.68
CA PHE A 155 11.50 16.84 -8.50
C PHE A 155 11.66 17.09 -10.00
N SER A 156 11.61 16.01 -10.79
CA SER A 156 11.42 16.06 -12.25
C SER A 156 10.08 16.73 -12.58
N THR A 157 9.91 17.20 -13.82
CA THR A 157 8.71 17.92 -14.25
C THR A 157 7.42 17.11 -14.07
N TRP A 158 7.44 15.80 -14.36
CA TRP A 158 6.27 14.94 -14.21
C TRP A 158 5.86 14.74 -12.75
N THR A 159 6.82 14.47 -11.85
CA THR A 159 6.54 14.30 -10.42
C THR A 159 6.16 15.63 -9.76
N ASP A 160 6.79 16.73 -10.16
CA ASP A 160 6.43 18.10 -9.72
C ASP A 160 4.98 18.42 -10.11
N SER A 161 4.63 18.22 -11.39
CA SER A 161 3.26 18.44 -11.89
C SER A 161 2.24 17.60 -11.14
N ALA A 162 2.50 16.29 -10.98
CA ALA A 162 1.64 15.40 -10.22
C ALA A 162 1.46 15.88 -8.76
N ALA A 163 2.55 16.28 -8.10
CA ALA A 163 2.49 16.76 -6.73
C ALA A 163 1.65 18.05 -6.59
N ARG A 164 1.72 18.95 -7.56
CA ARG A 164 0.90 20.17 -7.58
C ARG A 164 -0.57 19.89 -7.81
N VAL A 165 -0.90 19.01 -8.75
CA VAL A 165 -2.29 18.61 -9.04
C VAL A 165 -2.91 17.91 -7.82
N LEU A 166 -2.16 16.99 -7.20
CA LEU A 166 -2.61 16.27 -6.01
C LEU A 166 -2.63 17.13 -4.74
N ARG A 167 -1.90 18.26 -4.74
CA ARG A 167 -1.63 19.11 -3.56
C ARG A 167 -0.89 18.34 -2.44
N LEU A 168 -0.16 17.31 -2.83
CA LEU A 168 0.53 16.35 -1.98
C LEU A 168 1.73 15.80 -2.75
N VAL A 169 2.87 15.57 -2.11
CA VAL A 169 3.93 14.78 -2.73
C VAL A 169 3.45 13.32 -2.81
N PRO A 170 3.36 12.70 -4.01
CA PRO A 170 2.70 11.41 -4.17
C PRO A 170 3.29 10.33 -3.25
N GLY A 171 2.41 9.64 -2.52
CA GLY A 171 2.78 8.60 -1.56
C GLY A 171 3.65 9.14 -0.42
N GLN A 172 3.58 10.43 -0.14
CA GLN A 172 4.27 11.11 0.97
C GLN A 172 3.32 12.20 1.49
N ALA A 173 3.83 13.30 2.03
CA ALA A 173 3.01 14.26 2.76
C ALA A 173 2.52 15.43 1.89
N MET A 174 1.58 16.20 2.47
CA MET A 174 1.34 17.56 2.00
C MET A 174 2.62 18.38 2.14
N TYR A 175 2.81 19.34 1.25
CA TYR A 175 4.04 20.13 1.19
C TYR A 175 3.78 21.62 1.33
N LYS A 176 4.85 22.34 1.68
CA LYS A 176 4.98 23.79 1.56
C LYS A 176 5.94 24.09 0.41
N GLY A 177 5.73 25.23 -0.26
CA GLY A 177 6.65 25.68 -1.30
C GLY A 177 8.02 26.01 -0.70
N PHE A 178 9.09 25.54 -1.35
CA PHE A 178 10.46 25.76 -0.92
C PHE A 178 11.26 26.48 -2.00
N LYS A 179 11.80 27.67 -1.68
CA LYS A 179 12.66 28.47 -2.59
C LYS A 179 12.09 28.61 -4.02
N GLY A 180 10.76 28.81 -4.13
CA GLY A 180 10.04 29.04 -5.39
C GLY A 180 9.70 27.78 -6.20
N THR A 181 10.62 26.82 -6.34
CA THR A 181 10.44 25.65 -7.23
C THR A 181 10.46 24.30 -6.51
N GLY A 182 10.83 24.28 -5.24
CA GLY A 182 10.95 23.06 -4.45
C GLY A 182 9.75 22.80 -3.54
N PHE A 183 9.84 21.66 -2.86
CA PHE A 183 8.85 21.10 -1.94
C PHE A 183 9.52 20.90 -0.58
N ASP A 184 8.88 21.32 0.49
CA ASP A 184 9.27 21.06 1.88
C ASP A 184 8.11 20.30 2.55
N TYR A 185 8.39 19.09 3.02
CA TYR A 185 7.38 18.17 3.53
C TYR A 185 7.96 17.24 4.58
N ALA A 186 7.12 16.83 5.52
CA ALA A 186 7.50 15.92 6.58
C ALA A 186 6.36 14.98 6.90
N PHE A 187 6.70 13.77 7.33
CA PHE A 187 5.72 12.81 7.80
C PHE A 187 6.31 11.86 8.83
N SER A 188 5.40 11.22 9.56
CA SER A 188 5.70 10.12 10.44
C SER A 188 4.89 8.89 10.09
N GLU A 189 5.47 7.74 10.40
CA GLU A 189 4.77 6.47 10.49
C GLU A 189 5.07 5.83 11.83
N GLY A 190 4.16 4.99 12.29
CA GLY A 190 4.39 4.22 13.49
C GLY A 190 3.21 3.35 13.84
N HIS A 191 3.48 2.25 14.53
CA HIS A 191 2.46 1.36 15.00
C HIS A 191 2.94 0.58 16.23
N ILE A 192 1.98 0.14 17.03
CA ILE A 192 2.17 -0.81 18.11
C ILE A 192 1.41 -2.07 17.73
N ASN A 193 2.05 -3.22 17.88
CA ASN A 193 1.41 -4.52 17.77
C ASN A 193 1.27 -5.14 19.16
N TYR A 194 0.11 -5.74 19.42
CA TYR A 194 -0.17 -6.59 20.55
C TYR A 194 -0.60 -7.97 20.05
N THR A 195 0.20 -8.99 20.33
CA THR A 195 -0.04 -10.37 19.91
C THR A 195 -0.19 -11.26 21.16
N PRO A 196 -1.36 -11.24 21.83
CA PRO A 196 -1.60 -12.00 23.06
C PRO A 196 -1.62 -13.52 22.85
N SER A 197 -1.74 -13.98 21.61
CA SER A 197 -1.75 -15.40 21.28
C SER A 197 -1.32 -15.60 19.82
N LYS A 198 -1.09 -16.85 19.42
CA LYS A 198 -0.84 -17.20 18.01
C LYS A 198 -2.04 -16.92 17.08
N TYR A 199 -3.23 -16.69 17.62
CA TYR A 199 -4.47 -16.52 16.86
C TYR A 199 -4.78 -15.07 16.54
N PHE A 200 -4.39 -14.13 17.42
CA PHE A 200 -4.79 -12.72 17.30
C PHE A 200 -3.59 -11.80 17.36
N THR A 201 -3.55 -10.85 16.42
CA THR A 201 -2.64 -9.70 16.45
C THR A 201 -3.46 -8.43 16.25
N PHE A 202 -3.32 -7.49 17.18
CA PHE A 202 -3.91 -6.16 17.11
C PHE A 202 -2.81 -5.16 16.77
N ARG A 203 -3.00 -4.36 15.72
CA ARG A 203 -2.06 -3.32 15.31
C ARG A 203 -2.78 -1.99 15.28
N LEU A 204 -2.37 -1.07 16.14
CA LEU A 204 -2.82 0.32 16.15
C LEU A 204 -1.70 1.19 15.61
N GLY A 205 -1.96 2.01 14.60
CA GLY A 205 -0.90 2.80 13.99
C GLY A 205 -1.35 3.90 13.04
N HIS A 206 -0.34 4.54 12.47
CA HIS A 206 -0.42 5.52 11.40
C HIS A 206 0.60 5.11 10.33
N GLY A 207 0.12 4.69 9.15
CA GLY A 207 0.98 4.07 8.14
C GLY A 207 0.20 3.54 6.96
N ARG A 208 0.79 2.60 6.23
CA ARG A 208 0.19 1.99 5.03
C ARG A 208 0.01 0.49 5.20
N ASN A 209 -0.90 -0.06 4.39
CA ASN A 209 -1.15 -1.49 4.30
C ASN A 209 -1.25 -1.86 2.82
N PHE A 210 -0.97 -3.12 2.49
CA PHE A 210 -1.08 -3.62 1.12
C PHE A 210 -1.66 -5.02 1.13
N PHE A 211 -2.69 -5.27 0.34
CA PHE A 211 -3.33 -6.58 0.18
C PHE A 211 -3.12 -7.09 -1.25
N GLY A 212 -2.42 -8.21 -1.41
CA GLY A 212 -2.20 -8.83 -2.72
C GLY A 212 -0.82 -9.43 -2.91
N ASP A 213 -0.69 -10.20 -3.99
CA ASP A 213 0.56 -10.82 -4.42
C ASP A 213 1.31 -10.02 -5.51
N GLY A 214 0.70 -8.97 -6.08
CA GLY A 214 1.25 -8.18 -7.17
C GLY A 214 2.25 -7.08 -6.77
N TYR A 215 2.80 -6.41 -7.78
CA TYR A 215 3.50 -5.14 -7.63
C TYR A 215 2.49 -4.01 -7.39
N ARG A 216 1.42 -3.99 -8.18
CA ARG A 216 0.23 -3.20 -7.88
C ARG A 216 -0.75 -4.02 -7.05
N SER A 217 -1.78 -3.35 -6.53
CA SER A 217 -2.97 -4.01 -5.97
C SER A 217 -4.20 -3.28 -6.47
N LEU A 218 -5.24 -4.06 -6.81
CA LEU A 218 -6.57 -3.54 -7.09
C LEU A 218 -7.46 -3.51 -5.84
N LEU A 219 -7.02 -4.13 -4.73
CA LEU A 219 -7.78 -4.20 -3.47
C LEU A 219 -7.38 -3.07 -2.51
N LEU A 220 -6.09 -3.02 -2.16
CA LEU A 220 -5.48 -2.01 -1.29
C LEU A 220 -3.97 -2.00 -1.53
N SER A 221 -3.41 -0.84 -1.87
CA SER A 221 -1.98 -0.64 -2.15
C SER A 221 -1.30 0.30 -1.15
N ASP A 222 0.01 0.43 -1.29
CA ASP A 222 0.87 1.34 -0.53
C ASP A 222 1.15 2.68 -1.26
N VAL A 223 0.35 3.01 -2.29
CA VAL A 223 0.48 4.23 -3.10
C VAL A 223 0.03 5.48 -2.36
N ALA A 224 -1.07 5.39 -1.60
CA ALA A 224 -1.60 6.50 -0.85
C ALA A 224 -0.72 6.84 0.37
N PHE A 225 -0.81 8.08 0.85
CA PHE A 225 -0.15 8.50 2.07
C PHE A 225 -0.61 7.72 3.31
N ASN A 226 0.14 7.86 4.40
CA ASN A 226 -0.13 7.22 5.67
C ASN A 226 -1.46 7.68 6.27
N TYR A 227 -2.23 6.73 6.79
CA TYR A 227 -3.49 6.98 7.47
C TYR A 227 -3.51 6.31 8.85
N PRO A 228 -4.27 6.84 9.83
CA PRO A 228 -4.49 6.16 11.10
C PRO A 228 -5.39 4.93 10.91
N TYR A 229 -5.04 3.83 11.58
CA TYR A 229 -5.79 2.59 11.49
C TYR A 229 -5.72 1.73 12.75
N LEU A 230 -6.75 0.89 12.92
CA LEU A 230 -6.73 -0.32 13.73
C LEU A 230 -6.85 -1.53 12.80
N LEU A 231 -5.87 -2.44 12.87
CA LEU A 231 -5.85 -3.68 12.10
C LEU A 231 -5.89 -4.87 13.06
N ILE A 232 -6.89 -5.73 12.90
CA ILE A 232 -7.04 -6.98 13.65
C ILE A 232 -6.78 -8.14 12.70
N THR A 233 -5.75 -8.92 12.99
CA THR A 233 -5.44 -10.16 12.26
C THR A 233 -5.83 -11.36 13.09
N THR A 234 -6.71 -12.20 12.54
CA THR A 234 -7.11 -13.48 13.11
C THR A 234 -6.55 -14.61 12.25
N LYS A 235 -5.68 -15.47 12.82
CA LYS A 235 -5.07 -16.62 12.14
C LYS A 235 -5.55 -17.90 12.79
N VAL A 236 -6.30 -18.73 12.06
CA VAL A 236 -6.76 -20.04 12.54
C VAL A 236 -6.61 -21.06 11.43
N TRP A 237 -5.95 -22.18 11.71
CA TRP A 237 -5.70 -23.23 10.70
C TRP A 237 -4.99 -22.68 9.44
N LYS A 238 -5.63 -22.79 8.27
CA LYS A 238 -5.15 -22.30 6.97
C LYS A 238 -5.71 -20.91 6.63
N LEU A 239 -6.47 -20.31 7.55
CA LEU A 239 -7.17 -19.06 7.36
C LEU A 239 -6.43 -17.90 8.02
N GLN A 240 -6.38 -16.78 7.31
CA GLN A 240 -6.06 -15.48 7.88
C GLN A 240 -7.17 -14.51 7.51
N TYR A 241 -7.73 -13.87 8.52
CA TYR A 241 -8.78 -12.88 8.39
C TYR A 241 -8.29 -11.55 8.95
N VAL A 242 -8.39 -10.49 8.14
CA VAL A 242 -7.98 -9.13 8.51
C VAL A 242 -9.20 -8.23 8.55
N ASN A 243 -9.31 -7.46 9.63
CA ASN A 243 -10.25 -6.36 9.77
C ASN A 243 -9.42 -5.08 9.88
N LEU A 244 -9.61 -4.14 8.96
CA LEU A 244 -8.89 -2.88 8.93
C LEU A 244 -9.89 -1.73 9.02
N TYR A 245 -9.89 -1.04 10.15
CA TYR A 245 -10.64 0.19 10.35
C TYR A 245 -9.69 1.37 10.19
N ALA A 246 -10.02 2.32 9.34
CA ALA A 246 -9.16 3.45 9.07
C ALA A 246 -9.95 4.75 8.86
N GLN A 247 -9.32 5.87 9.19
CA GLN A 247 -9.84 7.20 8.87
C GLN A 247 -9.07 7.76 7.67
N MET A 248 -9.81 8.15 6.65
CA MET A 248 -9.29 8.76 5.43
C MET A 248 -9.69 10.24 5.35
N MET A 249 -9.14 10.95 4.37
CA MET A 249 -9.42 12.37 4.16
C MET A 249 -9.58 12.67 2.66
N ASP A 250 -10.40 13.66 2.37
CA ASP A 250 -10.55 14.26 1.04
C ASP A 250 -10.14 15.74 1.09
N LEU A 251 -9.24 16.16 0.18
CA LEU A 251 -8.71 17.52 0.16
C LEU A 251 -9.53 18.48 -0.71
N ASN A 252 -10.49 17.95 -1.47
CA ASN A 252 -11.26 18.72 -2.46
C ASN A 252 -12.59 19.24 -1.91
N VAL A 253 -12.96 18.84 -0.69
CA VAL A 253 -14.23 19.19 -0.05
C VAL A 253 -14.01 20.41 0.86
N PRO A 254 -14.90 21.42 0.85
CA PRO A 254 -14.77 22.61 1.68
C PRO A 254 -14.58 22.29 3.16
N LYS A 255 -13.71 23.05 3.82
CA LYS A 255 -13.40 22.89 5.24
C LYS A 255 -14.62 23.22 6.09
N ALA A 256 -14.95 22.39 7.08
CA ALA A 256 -15.90 22.77 8.11
C ALA A 256 -15.24 23.80 9.06
N ALA A 257 -16.04 24.66 9.70
CA ALA A 257 -15.53 25.75 10.56
C ALA A 257 -14.58 25.28 11.68
N TRP A 258 -14.68 24.02 12.12
CA TRP A 258 -13.88 23.43 13.19
C TRP A 258 -13.07 22.19 12.75
N ASP A 259 -13.17 21.79 11.48
CA ASP A 259 -12.39 20.67 10.92
C ASP A 259 -11.71 21.12 9.63
N PRO A 260 -10.37 21.32 9.64
CA PRO A 260 -9.67 21.85 8.49
C PRO A 260 -9.66 20.91 7.28
N TRP A 261 -10.06 19.64 7.44
CA TRP A 261 -10.09 18.64 6.37
C TRP A 261 -11.29 17.71 6.52
N HIS A 262 -11.99 17.44 5.41
CA HIS A 262 -13.17 16.59 5.45
C HIS A 262 -12.76 15.12 5.63
N LYS A 263 -13.19 14.53 6.75
CA LYS A 263 -12.87 13.15 7.09
C LYS A 263 -13.87 12.19 6.46
N LYS A 264 -13.40 10.99 6.18
CA LYS A 264 -14.24 9.83 5.88
C LYS A 264 -13.64 8.62 6.54
N TYR A 265 -14.39 7.54 6.60
CA TYR A 265 -13.91 6.32 7.25
C TYR A 265 -14.05 5.15 6.30
N THR A 266 -13.23 4.14 6.55
CA THR A 266 -13.30 2.90 5.82
C THR A 266 -13.12 1.72 6.75
N THR A 267 -13.86 0.67 6.45
CA THR A 267 -13.70 -0.66 7.01
C THR A 267 -13.37 -1.60 5.86
N MET A 268 -12.33 -2.39 6.00
CA MET A 268 -11.91 -3.35 5.00
C MET A 268 -11.73 -4.71 5.63
N HIS A 269 -12.28 -5.72 4.98
CA HIS A 269 -12.13 -7.11 5.39
C HIS A 269 -11.40 -7.89 4.31
N TYR A 270 -10.43 -8.71 4.72
CA TYR A 270 -9.72 -9.58 3.81
C TYR A 270 -9.53 -10.97 4.42
N LEU A 271 -10.30 -11.92 3.91
CA LEU A 271 -10.24 -13.33 4.30
C LEU A 271 -9.44 -14.10 3.27
N THR A 272 -8.38 -14.79 3.70
CA THR A 272 -7.54 -15.59 2.82
C THR A 272 -7.36 -17.00 3.36
N MET A 273 -7.31 -17.99 2.47
CA MET A 273 -7.18 -19.40 2.78
C MET A 273 -6.08 -20.05 1.96
N ASN A 274 -5.09 -20.65 2.62
CA ASN A 274 -4.12 -21.54 1.99
C ASN A 274 -4.75 -22.94 1.80
N VAL A 275 -5.66 -23.07 0.83
CA VAL A 275 -6.44 -24.30 0.55
C VAL A 275 -5.50 -25.52 0.47
N THR A 276 -4.43 -25.39 -0.32
CA THR A 276 -3.32 -26.34 -0.41
C THR A 276 -1.99 -25.58 -0.29
N PRO A 277 -0.84 -26.26 -0.13
CA PRO A 277 0.45 -25.58 -0.14
C PRO A 277 0.76 -24.80 -1.43
N TRP A 278 0.05 -25.10 -2.52
CA TRP A 278 0.22 -24.47 -3.82
C TRP A 278 -0.94 -23.54 -4.23
N LEU A 279 -2.06 -23.52 -3.50
CA LEU A 279 -3.23 -22.71 -3.81
C LEU A 279 -3.64 -21.84 -2.62
N ASN A 280 -3.66 -20.53 -2.84
CA ASN A 280 -4.25 -19.56 -1.93
C ASN A 280 -5.43 -18.84 -2.61
N LEU A 281 -6.53 -18.70 -1.88
CA LEU A 281 -7.71 -17.95 -2.28
C LEU A 281 -7.97 -16.83 -1.29
N GLY A 282 -8.53 -15.71 -1.75
CA GLY A 282 -8.94 -14.63 -0.88
C GLY A 282 -10.21 -13.94 -1.35
N ILE A 283 -10.96 -13.41 -0.39
CA ILE A 283 -12.16 -12.61 -0.57
C ILE A 283 -11.95 -11.29 0.18
N PHE A 284 -12.28 -10.20 -0.50
CA PHE A 284 -12.09 -8.85 -0.02
C PHE A 284 -13.43 -8.09 -0.06
N GLU A 285 -13.61 -7.20 0.90
CA GLU A 285 -14.63 -6.17 0.82
C GLU A 285 -14.14 -4.88 1.49
N ALA A 286 -14.69 -3.76 1.06
CA ALA A 286 -14.50 -2.48 1.71
C ALA A 286 -15.78 -1.66 1.68
N ILE A 287 -16.07 -0.97 2.78
CA ILE A 287 -17.07 0.08 2.83
C ILE A 287 -16.37 1.41 3.09
N VAL A 288 -16.77 2.45 2.36
CA VAL A 288 -16.36 3.84 2.60
C VAL A 288 -17.59 4.69 2.88
N TRP A 289 -17.59 5.37 4.03
CA TRP A 289 -18.68 6.24 4.42
C TRP A 289 -18.20 7.63 4.80
N ASN A 290 -19.08 8.60 4.60
CA ASN A 290 -18.82 9.99 4.93
C ASN A 290 -18.95 10.22 6.45
N SER A 291 -18.07 11.04 7.03
CA SER A 291 -18.16 11.40 8.46
C SER A 291 -19.30 12.38 8.77
N GLY A 292 -19.79 13.13 7.79
CA GLY A 292 -20.95 14.02 7.97
C GLY A 292 -21.32 14.78 6.70
N ASP A 293 -22.53 15.29 6.66
CA ASP A 293 -23.09 16.07 5.55
C ASP A 293 -23.64 17.42 6.03
N SER A 294 -24.32 18.16 5.14
CA SER A 294 -24.92 19.47 5.46
C SER A 294 -26.04 19.43 6.51
N THR A 295 -26.51 18.24 6.87
CA THR A 295 -27.64 18.02 7.78
C THR A 295 -27.24 17.40 9.12
N GLY A 296 -26.03 16.82 9.23
CA GLY A 296 -25.53 16.29 10.49
C GLY A 296 -24.15 15.63 10.42
N ASN A 297 -23.58 15.34 11.59
CA ASN A 297 -22.30 14.63 11.73
C ASN A 297 -22.58 13.17 12.13
N ARG A 298 -22.28 12.21 11.24
CA ARG A 298 -22.41 10.76 11.48
C ARG A 298 -21.25 10.21 12.30
N GLY A 299 -20.05 10.78 12.14
CA GLY A 299 -18.82 10.29 12.76
C GLY A 299 -18.44 8.87 12.31
N PHE A 300 -17.78 8.12 13.20
CA PHE A 300 -17.47 6.72 12.96
C PHE A 300 -18.73 5.87 13.22
N ASP A 301 -19.17 5.08 12.24
CA ASP A 301 -20.37 4.27 12.38
C ASP A 301 -20.05 2.93 13.07
N ILE A 302 -20.64 2.70 14.23
CA ILE A 302 -20.39 1.51 15.05
C ILE A 302 -20.91 0.23 14.39
N ASN A 303 -21.88 0.33 13.48
CA ASN A 303 -22.40 -0.83 12.74
C ASN A 303 -21.32 -1.45 11.85
N TYR A 304 -20.34 -0.64 11.43
CA TYR A 304 -19.18 -1.08 10.65
C TYR A 304 -18.00 -1.59 11.50
N LEU A 305 -18.18 -1.80 12.81
CA LEU A 305 -17.23 -2.55 13.66
C LEU A 305 -17.52 -4.05 13.74
N ASN A 306 -18.64 -4.53 13.20
CA ASN A 306 -18.99 -5.95 13.17
C ASN A 306 -17.88 -6.79 12.46
N PRO A 307 -17.18 -7.70 13.14
CA PRO A 307 -16.04 -8.40 12.55
C PRO A 307 -16.45 -9.46 11.50
N VAL A 308 -17.73 -9.57 11.11
CA VAL A 308 -18.21 -10.56 10.14
C VAL A 308 -18.15 -9.98 8.72
N ILE A 309 -17.42 -10.65 7.83
CA ILE A 309 -17.33 -10.33 6.40
C ILE A 309 -18.71 -10.47 5.72
N PHE A 310 -18.92 -9.72 4.63
CA PHE A 310 -20.17 -9.53 3.88
C PHE A 310 -21.06 -8.45 4.47
N TYR A 311 -20.60 -7.21 4.42
CA TYR A 311 -21.33 -6.03 4.89
C TYR A 311 -22.41 -5.52 3.97
N ARG A 312 -22.49 -6.00 2.72
CA ARG A 312 -23.50 -5.51 1.77
C ARG A 312 -24.95 -5.63 2.27
N PRO A 313 -25.37 -6.70 2.98
CA PRO A 313 -26.70 -6.74 3.61
C PRO A 313 -26.87 -5.73 4.76
N VAL A 314 -25.82 -5.45 5.54
CA VAL A 314 -25.84 -4.46 6.63
C VAL A 314 -25.94 -3.05 6.06
N GLU A 315 -25.12 -2.74 5.06
CA GLU A 315 -25.15 -1.50 4.30
C GLU A 315 -26.51 -1.27 3.62
N PHE A 316 -27.05 -2.32 2.98
CA PHE A 316 -28.38 -2.28 2.36
C PHE A 316 -29.49 -2.00 3.38
N SER A 317 -29.40 -2.57 4.59
CA SER A 317 -30.37 -2.30 5.66
C SER A 317 -30.37 -0.85 6.16
N MET A 318 -29.31 -0.08 5.86
CA MET A 318 -29.18 1.34 6.17
C MET A 318 -29.59 2.25 5.01
N GLY A 319 -30.15 1.70 3.92
CA GLY A 319 -30.63 2.47 2.76
C GLY A 319 -29.62 2.64 1.63
N SER A 320 -28.54 1.86 1.66
CA SER A 320 -27.41 1.90 0.72
C SER A 320 -26.74 3.27 0.43
N PRO A 321 -26.43 4.10 1.44
CA PRO A 321 -25.83 5.41 1.21
C PRO A 321 -24.30 5.34 0.95
N ASP A 322 -23.66 4.19 1.16
CA ASP A 322 -22.21 4.09 1.30
C ASP A 322 -21.55 3.33 0.15
N ASN A 323 -20.27 3.65 -0.11
CA ASN A 323 -19.56 3.02 -1.21
C ASN A 323 -19.10 1.61 -0.81
N ALA A 324 -19.60 0.58 -1.52
CA ALA A 324 -19.37 -0.82 -1.19
C ALA A 324 -18.64 -1.58 -2.31
N LEU A 325 -17.38 -1.92 -2.03
CA LEU A 325 -16.49 -2.66 -2.93
C LEU A 325 -16.39 -4.12 -2.52
N LEU A 326 -16.32 -5.01 -3.51
CA LEU A 326 -16.08 -6.44 -3.35
C LEU A 326 -14.92 -6.88 -4.23
N GLY A 327 -14.10 -7.80 -3.74
CA GLY A 327 -12.98 -8.31 -4.51
C GLY A 327 -12.61 -9.73 -4.16
N GLY A 328 -11.69 -10.26 -4.94
CA GLY A 328 -11.14 -11.60 -4.74
C GLY A 328 -9.69 -11.68 -5.17
N SER A 329 -8.98 -12.68 -4.67
CA SER A 329 -7.60 -12.94 -5.05
C SER A 329 -7.33 -14.44 -5.18
N LEU A 330 -6.45 -14.79 -6.11
CA LEU A 330 -5.99 -16.15 -6.35
C LEU A 330 -4.46 -16.14 -6.43
N ARG A 331 -3.81 -17.11 -5.79
CA ARG A 331 -2.39 -17.40 -6.02
C ARG A 331 -2.17 -18.89 -6.21
N ILE A 332 -1.44 -19.23 -7.26
CA ILE A 332 -1.01 -20.59 -7.61
C ILE A 332 0.52 -20.65 -7.59
N THR A 333 1.08 -21.56 -6.79
CA THR A 333 2.52 -21.82 -6.72
C THR A 333 2.89 -22.98 -7.63
N LEU A 334 3.79 -22.73 -8.57
CA LEU A 334 4.27 -23.71 -9.53
C LEU A 334 5.71 -24.13 -9.18
N ARG A 335 5.90 -25.43 -8.91
CA ARG A 335 7.21 -26.07 -8.70
C ARG A 335 8.11 -25.35 -7.68
N LYS A 336 7.53 -24.61 -6.72
CA LYS A 336 8.27 -23.79 -5.73
C LYS A 336 9.22 -22.75 -6.34
N LYS A 337 9.03 -22.39 -7.62
CA LYS A 337 9.87 -21.40 -8.34
C LYS A 337 9.07 -20.29 -8.99
N ALA A 338 7.78 -20.49 -9.24
CA ALA A 338 6.93 -19.47 -9.83
C ALA A 338 5.61 -19.31 -9.06
N LEU A 339 5.09 -18.10 -9.09
CA LEU A 339 3.78 -17.73 -8.57
C LEU A 339 2.97 -17.12 -9.70
N LEU A 340 1.81 -17.70 -9.98
CA LEU A 340 0.76 -17.03 -10.73
C LEU A 340 -0.19 -16.40 -9.73
N TYR A 341 -0.61 -15.17 -9.96
CA TYR A 341 -1.58 -14.51 -9.10
C TYR A 341 -2.58 -13.70 -9.93
N ALA A 342 -3.75 -13.50 -9.35
CA ALA A 342 -4.79 -12.67 -9.92
C ALA A 342 -5.59 -11.96 -8.81
N GLN A 343 -6.12 -10.79 -9.14
CA GLN A 343 -7.11 -10.09 -8.33
C GLN A 343 -8.31 -9.66 -9.20
N LEU A 344 -9.48 -9.63 -8.59
CA LEU A 344 -10.70 -9.09 -9.14
C LEU A 344 -11.23 -8.02 -8.18
N MET A 345 -11.68 -6.89 -8.73
CA MET A 345 -12.33 -5.81 -7.99
C MET A 345 -13.66 -5.45 -8.66
N LEU A 346 -14.71 -5.27 -7.85
CA LEU A 346 -16.08 -4.96 -8.24
C LEU A 346 -16.60 -3.80 -7.37
N ASP A 347 -17.13 -2.76 -8.00
CA ASP A 347 -17.52 -1.49 -7.35
C ASP A 347 -18.93 -1.04 -7.78
N GLU A 348 -19.80 -2.04 -8.05
CA GLU A 348 -21.11 -2.04 -8.74
C GLU A 348 -21.04 -2.91 -10.00
N PHE A 349 -21.82 -4.00 -10.00
CA PHE A 349 -21.74 -5.02 -11.05
C PHE A 349 -23.12 -5.60 -11.36
N LYS A 350 -23.58 -5.43 -12.61
CA LYS A 350 -24.77 -6.10 -13.15
C LYS A 350 -24.37 -7.01 -14.30
N LEU A 351 -24.44 -8.33 -14.04
CA LEU A 351 -24.00 -9.37 -14.97
C LEU A 351 -24.68 -9.25 -16.34
N ASP A 352 -25.97 -8.93 -16.40
CA ASP A 352 -26.73 -8.81 -17.65
C ASP A 352 -26.13 -7.79 -18.62
N HIS A 353 -25.68 -6.64 -18.12
CA HIS A 353 -25.04 -5.60 -18.93
C HIS A 353 -23.61 -6.00 -19.34
N VAL A 354 -22.91 -6.76 -18.50
CA VAL A 354 -21.58 -7.30 -18.86
C VAL A 354 -21.69 -8.30 -20.00
N LEU A 355 -22.67 -9.21 -19.94
CA LEU A 355 -22.92 -10.21 -20.98
C LEU A 355 -23.39 -9.58 -22.29
N LYS A 356 -24.16 -8.48 -22.25
CA LYS A 356 -24.55 -7.70 -23.44
C LYS A 356 -23.40 -6.95 -24.09
N GLY A 357 -22.33 -6.64 -23.34
CA GLY A 357 -21.20 -5.87 -23.85
C GLY A 357 -21.56 -4.43 -24.27
N ASP A 358 -22.65 -3.89 -23.73
CA ASP A 358 -23.20 -2.58 -24.11
C ASP A 358 -22.38 -1.38 -23.59
N GLY A 359 -21.39 -1.64 -22.72
CA GLY A 359 -20.52 -0.61 -22.16
C GLY A 359 -21.23 0.29 -21.15
N TRP A 360 -22.22 -0.22 -20.42
CA TRP A 360 -22.88 0.52 -19.34
C TRP A 360 -21.86 1.08 -18.33
N TRP A 361 -22.00 2.35 -17.96
CA TRP A 361 -21.06 3.08 -17.10
C TRP A 361 -20.97 2.49 -15.69
N ALA A 362 -22.09 2.02 -15.14
CA ALA A 362 -22.18 1.51 -13.76
C ALA A 362 -21.64 0.08 -13.58
N ASN A 363 -21.17 -0.57 -14.65
CA ASN A 363 -20.47 -1.85 -14.54
C ASN A 363 -19.00 -1.64 -14.16
N LYS A 364 -18.74 -1.20 -12.94
CA LYS A 364 -17.41 -0.85 -12.47
C LYS A 364 -16.66 -2.09 -11.99
N HIS A 365 -15.59 -2.43 -12.69
CA HIS A 365 -14.75 -3.56 -12.33
C HIS A 365 -13.33 -3.40 -12.83
N GLY A 366 -12.43 -4.14 -12.21
CA GLY A 366 -11.06 -4.30 -12.66
C GLY A 366 -10.52 -5.68 -12.34
N PHE A 367 -9.50 -6.09 -13.08
CA PHE A 367 -8.77 -7.32 -12.80
C PHE A 367 -7.28 -7.11 -12.98
N GLN A 368 -6.52 -7.89 -12.22
CA GLN A 368 -5.07 -7.97 -12.27
C GLN A 368 -4.69 -9.43 -12.47
N VAL A 369 -3.70 -9.68 -13.32
CA VAL A 369 -3.07 -10.99 -13.46
C VAL A 369 -1.57 -10.80 -13.55
N GLY A 370 -0.80 -11.60 -12.85
CA GLY A 370 0.65 -11.56 -12.95
C GLY A 370 1.34 -12.88 -12.65
N ILE A 371 2.62 -12.88 -12.98
CA ILE A 371 3.54 -13.99 -12.74
C ILE A 371 4.81 -13.46 -12.08
N LYS A 372 5.29 -14.18 -11.07
CA LYS A 372 6.63 -14.04 -10.50
C LYS A 372 7.41 -15.31 -10.71
N VAL A 373 8.67 -15.20 -11.11
CA VAL A 373 9.59 -16.33 -11.28
C VAL A 373 10.88 -16.03 -10.53
N PHE A 374 11.25 -16.97 -9.67
CA PHE A 374 12.44 -16.91 -8.82
C PHE A 374 13.49 -17.89 -9.35
N ASP A 375 14.73 -17.44 -9.41
CA ASP A 375 15.88 -18.17 -9.96
C ASP A 375 15.62 -18.77 -11.36
N PRO A 376 15.08 -17.98 -12.33
CA PRO A 376 14.88 -18.47 -13.69
C PRO A 376 16.22 -18.82 -14.33
N PHE A 377 16.21 -19.80 -15.23
CA PHE A 377 17.42 -20.33 -15.87
C PHE A 377 18.48 -20.84 -14.87
N ASN A 378 18.09 -21.13 -13.62
CA ASN A 378 18.97 -21.49 -12.50
C ASN A 378 19.99 -20.41 -12.09
N VAL A 379 19.73 -19.15 -12.44
CA VAL A 379 20.55 -18.02 -11.97
C VAL A 379 20.07 -17.61 -10.58
N LYS A 380 20.87 -17.91 -9.55
CA LYS A 380 20.51 -17.60 -8.15
C LYS A 380 20.32 -16.09 -7.94
N ASN A 381 19.26 -15.72 -7.21
CA ASN A 381 18.85 -14.35 -6.86
C ASN A 381 18.47 -13.49 -8.07
N LEU A 382 18.14 -14.11 -9.21
CA LEU A 382 17.45 -13.46 -10.31
C LEU A 382 15.94 -13.59 -10.12
N PHE A 383 15.23 -12.50 -10.25
CA PHE A 383 13.80 -12.39 -10.12
C PHE A 383 13.21 -11.73 -11.35
N LEU A 384 12.14 -12.32 -11.88
CA LEU A 384 11.35 -11.78 -12.98
C LEU A 384 9.89 -11.68 -12.54
N GLN A 385 9.26 -10.56 -12.84
CA GLN A 385 7.83 -10.37 -12.68
C GLN A 385 7.26 -9.73 -13.93
N ALA A 386 6.06 -10.19 -14.33
CA ALA A 386 5.24 -9.52 -15.32
C ALA A 386 3.81 -9.46 -14.80
N GLU A 387 3.15 -8.33 -14.96
CA GLU A 387 1.82 -8.08 -14.45
C GLU A 387 1.02 -7.24 -15.44
N TYR A 388 -0.29 -7.50 -15.48
CA TYR A 388 -1.25 -6.78 -16.30
C TYR A 388 -2.44 -6.37 -15.44
N ASN A 389 -2.78 -5.09 -15.50
CA ASN A 389 -3.85 -4.46 -14.76
C ASN A 389 -4.86 -3.85 -15.73
N HIS A 390 -6.14 -4.02 -15.45
CA HIS A 390 -7.24 -3.49 -16.26
C HIS A 390 -8.32 -2.96 -15.34
N VAL A 391 -8.70 -1.68 -15.49
CA VAL A 391 -9.75 -1.06 -14.66
C VAL A 391 -10.65 -0.21 -15.55
N ARG A 392 -11.96 -0.48 -15.51
CA ARG A 392 -12.96 0.28 -16.30
C ARG A 392 -13.10 1.72 -15.80
N PRO A 393 -13.56 2.65 -16.65
CA PRO A 393 -13.95 3.99 -16.22
C PRO A 393 -14.93 3.98 -15.04
N TYR A 394 -14.86 5.01 -14.20
CA TYR A 394 -15.71 5.25 -13.02
C TYR A 394 -15.54 4.25 -11.86
N THR A 395 -14.69 3.22 -12.00
CA THR A 395 -14.32 2.36 -10.87
C THR A 395 -13.66 3.19 -9.77
N TYR A 396 -13.90 2.86 -8.51
CA TYR A 396 -13.49 3.55 -7.29
C TYR A 396 -14.16 4.91 -7.04
N ALA A 397 -15.03 5.39 -7.94
CA ALA A 397 -15.78 6.64 -7.77
C ALA A 397 -17.15 6.39 -7.12
N HIS A 398 -17.69 7.40 -6.43
CA HIS A 398 -19.02 7.37 -5.84
C HIS A 398 -19.92 8.51 -6.36
N ASN A 399 -21.23 8.54 -6.02
CA ASN A 399 -22.10 9.66 -6.42
C ASN A 399 -21.73 10.95 -5.67
N GLU A 400 -21.25 10.82 -4.45
CA GLU A 400 -20.61 11.88 -3.67
C GLU A 400 -19.10 11.72 -3.74
N SER A 401 -18.39 12.78 -4.14
CA SER A 401 -16.94 12.74 -4.27
C SER A 401 -16.27 12.26 -2.98
N VAL A 402 -16.73 12.70 -1.80
CA VAL A 402 -16.17 12.30 -0.50
C VAL A 402 -16.06 10.78 -0.37
N GLN A 403 -17.05 10.01 -0.82
CA GLN A 403 -17.13 8.56 -0.61
C GLN A 403 -16.35 7.74 -1.66
N ASN A 404 -15.51 8.38 -2.49
CA ASN A 404 -14.58 7.66 -3.38
C ASN A 404 -13.63 6.72 -2.60
N TYR A 405 -13.04 5.76 -3.30
CA TYR A 405 -12.03 4.84 -2.75
C TYR A 405 -10.61 5.43 -2.83
N GLY A 406 -10.43 6.59 -2.22
CA GLY A 406 -9.19 7.37 -2.21
C GLY A 406 -8.88 8.02 -0.87
N HIS A 407 -7.65 8.52 -0.71
CA HIS A 407 -7.13 9.18 0.47
C HIS A 407 -6.13 10.27 0.06
N TYR A 408 -6.32 11.51 0.54
CA TYR A 408 -5.44 12.65 0.19
C TYR A 408 -5.23 12.83 -1.32
N ASN A 409 -6.34 12.84 -2.09
CA ASN A 409 -6.32 12.94 -3.55
C ASN A 409 -5.61 11.79 -4.28
N GLN A 410 -5.20 10.72 -3.59
CA GLN A 410 -4.61 9.52 -4.18
C GLN A 410 -5.56 8.32 -4.08
N PRO A 411 -5.64 7.45 -5.11
CA PRO A 411 -6.36 6.18 -5.01
C PRO A 411 -5.79 5.27 -3.92
N LEU A 412 -6.66 4.53 -3.23
CA LEU A 412 -6.24 3.49 -2.26
C LEU A 412 -5.78 2.19 -2.93
N ALA A 413 -6.09 2.01 -4.22
CA ALA A 413 -5.75 0.84 -5.03
C ALA A 413 -4.64 1.18 -6.04
N HIS A 414 -4.92 1.11 -7.34
CA HIS A 414 -3.93 1.36 -8.39
C HIS A 414 -3.60 2.86 -8.54
N PRO A 415 -2.33 3.28 -8.78
CA PRO A 415 -1.98 4.70 -8.88
C PRO A 415 -2.70 5.48 -9.98
N LEU A 416 -3.02 4.81 -11.10
CA LEU A 416 -3.83 5.41 -12.18
C LEU A 416 -5.33 5.55 -11.84
N GLY A 417 -5.80 5.00 -10.72
CA GLY A 417 -7.22 5.05 -10.35
C GLY A 417 -8.10 4.21 -11.25
N ALA A 418 -8.67 4.80 -12.30
CA ALA A 418 -9.63 4.17 -13.20
C ALA A 418 -9.36 4.50 -14.68
N ASN A 419 -10.15 3.90 -15.58
CA ASN A 419 -10.05 4.15 -17.03
C ASN A 419 -8.67 3.81 -17.65
N PHE A 420 -8.07 2.68 -17.26
CA PHE A 420 -6.73 2.32 -17.73
C PHE A 420 -6.52 0.82 -17.98
N ARG A 421 -5.52 0.53 -18.81
CA ARG A 421 -4.83 -0.76 -18.90
C ARG A 421 -3.34 -0.51 -18.69
N GLU A 422 -2.70 -1.32 -17.87
CA GLU A 422 -1.27 -1.23 -17.58
C GLU A 422 -0.65 -2.63 -17.71
N ALA A 423 0.55 -2.69 -18.27
CA ALA A 423 1.42 -3.84 -18.22
C ALA A 423 2.76 -3.42 -17.62
N ASP A 424 3.26 -4.17 -16.65
CA ASP A 424 4.56 -3.93 -16.02
C ASP A 424 5.45 -5.17 -16.08
N VAL A 425 6.75 -4.92 -16.20
CA VAL A 425 7.80 -5.95 -16.17
C VAL A 425 8.87 -5.49 -15.21
N ILE A 426 9.20 -6.33 -14.23
CA ILE A 426 10.23 -6.06 -13.24
C ILE A 426 11.28 -7.17 -13.30
N VAL A 427 12.54 -6.76 -13.40
CA VAL A 427 13.71 -7.62 -13.30
C VAL A 427 14.53 -7.15 -12.11
N SER A 428 14.78 -8.04 -11.16
CA SER A 428 15.65 -7.75 -10.01
C SER A 428 16.74 -8.81 -9.93
N TYR A 429 17.98 -8.37 -9.77
CA TYR A 429 19.12 -9.26 -9.61
C TYR A 429 20.01 -8.79 -8.47
N ARG A 430 20.29 -9.69 -7.52
CA ARG A 430 21.16 -9.41 -6.38
C ARG A 430 22.34 -10.36 -6.34
N VAL A 431 23.54 -9.80 -6.33
CA VAL A 431 24.79 -10.54 -6.14
C VAL A 431 25.66 -9.86 -5.09
N ASN A 432 25.90 -10.55 -3.98
CA ASN A 432 26.52 -9.96 -2.80
C ASN A 432 25.78 -8.66 -2.39
N ARG A 433 26.50 -7.54 -2.35
CA ARG A 433 25.95 -6.21 -2.03
C ARG A 433 25.46 -5.44 -3.25
N TRP A 434 25.65 -5.96 -4.45
CA TRP A 434 25.16 -5.32 -5.67
C TRP A 434 23.72 -5.70 -5.94
N LEU A 435 22.95 -4.70 -6.33
CA LEU A 435 21.55 -4.80 -6.69
C LEU A 435 21.35 -4.16 -8.05
N LEU A 436 20.75 -4.88 -8.97
CA LEU A 436 20.30 -4.37 -10.25
C LEU A 436 18.78 -4.48 -10.27
N ASN A 437 18.09 -3.38 -10.57
CA ASN A 437 16.66 -3.39 -10.78
C ASN A 437 16.35 -2.70 -12.10
N TYR A 438 15.51 -3.35 -12.89
CA TYR A 438 14.92 -2.77 -14.08
C TYR A 438 13.40 -2.91 -13.98
N LYS A 439 12.68 -1.84 -14.30
CA LYS A 439 11.22 -1.82 -14.36
C LYS A 439 10.78 -1.14 -15.64
N MET A 440 9.91 -1.80 -16.38
CA MET A 440 9.16 -1.22 -17.48
C MET A 440 7.70 -1.12 -17.07
N VAL A 441 7.07 0.03 -17.29
CA VAL A 441 5.62 0.22 -17.18
C VAL A 441 5.12 0.75 -18.52
N TYR A 442 4.11 0.11 -19.09
CA TYR A 442 3.39 0.55 -20.27
C TYR A 442 1.90 0.67 -19.93
N SER A 443 1.33 1.86 -20.03
CA SER A 443 -0.09 2.08 -19.73
C SER A 443 -0.79 2.85 -20.84
N VAL A 444 -2.07 2.53 -21.03
CA VAL A 444 -3.00 3.29 -21.86
C VAL A 444 -4.16 3.68 -20.95
N HIS A 445 -4.35 4.97 -20.77
CA HIS A 445 -5.38 5.51 -19.89
C HIS A 445 -6.13 6.67 -20.56
N GLY A 446 -7.34 6.93 -20.10
CA GLY A 446 -8.14 8.05 -20.58
C GLY A 446 -8.18 9.17 -19.55
N VAL A 447 -7.74 10.35 -19.94
CA VAL A 447 -7.73 11.54 -19.10
C VAL A 447 -9.02 12.33 -19.32
N ASP A 448 -9.61 12.80 -18.23
CA ASP A 448 -10.77 13.67 -18.28
C ASP A 448 -10.41 15.05 -18.85
N THR A 449 -11.11 15.51 -19.89
CA THR A 449 -10.84 16.80 -20.54
C THR A 449 -12.11 17.65 -20.70
N ALA A 450 -11.92 18.94 -21.00
CA ALA A 450 -13.01 19.91 -21.21
C ALA A 450 -14.02 20.01 -20.05
N GLY A 451 -13.60 19.71 -18.82
CA GLY A 451 -14.47 19.69 -17.64
C GLY A 451 -15.45 18.52 -17.59
N LEU A 452 -15.37 17.59 -18.55
CA LEU A 452 -16.22 16.40 -18.61
C LEU A 452 -15.63 15.25 -17.77
N ASN A 453 -16.50 14.35 -17.30
CA ASN A 453 -16.10 13.17 -16.55
C ASN A 453 -16.14 11.93 -17.46
N PHE A 454 -14.98 11.54 -17.97
CA PHE A 454 -14.80 10.33 -18.76
C PHE A 454 -14.48 9.11 -17.88
N GLY A 455 -14.47 9.28 -16.56
CA GLY A 455 -14.32 8.23 -15.57
C GLY A 455 -12.88 7.88 -15.23
N GLY A 456 -11.92 8.75 -15.55
CA GLY A 456 -10.52 8.60 -15.11
C GLY A 456 -10.28 9.13 -13.69
N ASP A 457 -10.95 10.22 -13.32
CA ASP A 457 -10.80 10.85 -12.00
C ASP A 457 -11.81 10.30 -10.98
N ILE A 458 -11.31 9.52 -10.01
CA ILE A 458 -12.15 8.91 -8.96
C ILE A 458 -12.75 9.93 -7.98
N TYR A 459 -12.23 11.17 -7.97
CA TYR A 459 -12.71 12.25 -7.10
C TYR A 459 -13.90 13.01 -7.71
N LYS A 460 -14.32 12.67 -8.94
CA LYS A 460 -15.53 13.23 -9.54
C LYS A 460 -16.75 12.33 -9.26
N PRO A 461 -17.92 12.93 -8.93
CA PRO A 461 -19.19 12.23 -8.88
C PRO A 461 -19.46 11.42 -10.15
N TYR A 462 -19.71 10.12 -10.04
CA TYR A 462 -19.98 9.31 -11.26
C TYR A 462 -21.27 9.73 -11.97
N LEU A 463 -22.21 10.41 -11.29
CA LEU A 463 -23.46 10.93 -11.89
C LEU A 463 -23.22 11.98 -12.98
N THR A 464 -21.99 12.47 -13.10
CA THR A 464 -21.55 13.39 -14.16
C THR A 464 -21.03 12.67 -15.40
N TYR A 465 -21.28 11.36 -15.54
CA TYR A 465 -20.88 10.57 -16.70
C TYR A 465 -21.32 11.23 -18.02
N VAL A 466 -20.48 11.15 -19.05
CA VAL A 466 -20.78 11.74 -20.36
C VAL A 466 -21.77 10.90 -21.17
N THR A 467 -21.62 9.57 -21.13
CA THR A 467 -22.43 8.63 -21.89
C THR A 467 -22.86 7.46 -21.03
N GLU A 468 -24.13 7.08 -21.10
CA GLU A 468 -24.65 5.96 -20.31
C GLU A 468 -24.10 4.60 -20.79
N PHE A 469 -24.02 4.41 -22.11
CA PHE A 469 -23.55 3.19 -22.77
C PHE A 469 -22.32 3.47 -23.65
N GLY A 470 -21.66 2.41 -24.12
CA GLY A 470 -20.50 2.50 -24.99
C GLY A 470 -19.19 2.87 -24.30
N ASN A 471 -19.15 2.88 -22.96
CA ASN A 471 -17.98 3.28 -22.20
C ASN A 471 -16.84 2.25 -22.33
N LYS A 472 -15.66 2.73 -22.72
CA LYS A 472 -14.45 1.94 -22.99
C LYS A 472 -13.24 2.56 -22.30
N ILE A 473 -12.27 1.73 -21.97
CA ILE A 473 -10.99 2.19 -21.41
C ILE A 473 -10.25 3.05 -22.45
N GLY A 474 -9.66 4.15 -21.98
CA GLY A 474 -9.00 5.14 -22.81
C GLY A 474 -9.94 6.19 -23.38
N GLN A 475 -11.18 6.28 -22.90
CA GLN A 475 -12.12 7.34 -23.30
C GLN A 475 -11.76 8.69 -22.65
N GLY A 476 -12.13 9.79 -23.30
CA GLY A 476 -11.58 11.11 -23.02
C GLY A 476 -10.33 11.37 -23.86
N LEU A 477 -9.33 12.05 -23.30
CA LEU A 477 -8.02 12.16 -23.95
C LEU A 477 -7.21 10.88 -23.70
N LYS A 478 -7.19 10.02 -24.72
CA LYS A 478 -6.40 8.79 -24.69
C LYS A 478 -4.91 9.13 -24.63
N SER A 479 -4.27 8.68 -23.56
CA SER A 479 -2.85 8.89 -23.28
C SER A 479 -2.15 7.54 -23.11
N THR A 480 -0.97 7.41 -23.71
CA THR A 480 -0.13 6.22 -23.66
C THR A 480 1.18 6.57 -22.99
N LEU A 481 1.44 5.96 -21.85
CA LEU A 481 2.65 6.15 -21.07
C LEU A 481 3.57 4.94 -21.20
N MET A 482 4.86 5.20 -21.37
CA MET A 482 5.92 4.21 -21.23
C MET A 482 7.00 4.76 -20.29
N VAL A 483 7.30 4.01 -19.24
CA VAL A 483 8.37 4.31 -18.29
C VAL A 483 9.35 3.15 -18.27
N ASN A 484 10.64 3.44 -18.44
CA ASN A 484 11.72 2.48 -18.22
C ASN A 484 12.62 3.03 -17.13
N ASP A 485 12.69 2.34 -16.00
CA ASP A 485 13.51 2.70 -14.85
C ASP A 485 14.60 1.64 -14.65
N LEU A 486 15.86 2.06 -14.69
CA LEU A 486 17.01 1.22 -14.41
C LEU A 486 17.76 1.79 -13.21
N ARG A 487 17.96 0.96 -12.19
CA ARG A 487 18.66 1.32 -10.96
C ARG A 487 19.75 0.29 -10.67
N ILE A 488 20.96 0.78 -10.43
CA ILE A 488 22.06 -0.01 -9.86
C ILE A 488 22.31 0.51 -8.45
N GLY A 489 22.30 -0.41 -7.49
CA GLY A 489 22.50 -0.14 -6.08
C GLY A 489 23.66 -0.94 -5.50
N TRP A 490 24.33 -0.36 -4.52
CA TRP A 490 25.30 -1.04 -3.67
C TRP A 490 24.88 -0.89 -2.21
N LEU A 491 24.62 -2.02 -1.54
CA LEU A 491 24.19 -2.06 -0.16
C LEU A 491 25.35 -1.74 0.78
N VAL A 492 25.28 -0.57 1.40
CA VAL A 492 26.24 -0.03 2.37
C VAL A 492 26.01 -0.69 3.73
N ASN A 493 24.81 -0.53 4.31
CA ASN A 493 24.44 -1.08 5.61
C ASN A 493 23.15 -1.91 5.50
N PRO A 494 23.20 -3.24 5.75
CA PRO A 494 22.00 -4.07 5.76
C PRO A 494 21.05 -3.69 6.89
N ALA A 495 21.54 -3.25 8.06
CA ALA A 495 20.68 -2.96 9.20
C ALA A 495 19.63 -1.88 8.86
N THR A 496 20.06 -0.80 8.19
CA THR A 496 19.19 0.34 7.81
C THR A 496 18.74 0.30 6.35
N ASN A 497 19.05 -0.77 5.63
CA ASN A 497 18.99 -0.84 4.17
C ASN A 497 19.56 0.41 3.46
N LEU A 498 20.70 0.89 3.95
CA LEU A 498 21.40 2.03 3.37
C LEU A 498 22.08 1.60 2.08
N GLN A 499 21.77 2.26 0.97
CA GLN A 499 22.23 1.92 -0.36
C GLN A 499 22.78 3.14 -1.06
N LEU A 500 23.92 2.98 -1.74
CA LEU A 500 24.41 3.92 -2.74
C LEU A 500 23.80 3.53 -4.08
N ASN A 501 23.10 4.44 -4.75
CA ASN A 501 22.36 4.15 -5.96
C ASN A 501 22.73 5.11 -7.09
N ALA A 502 22.67 4.59 -8.31
CA ALA A 502 22.62 5.37 -9.53
C ALA A 502 21.45 4.84 -10.37
N GLY A 503 20.75 5.73 -11.07
CA GLY A 503 19.63 5.34 -11.90
C GLY A 503 19.39 6.24 -13.09
N ILE A 504 18.67 5.68 -14.06
CA ILE A 504 18.15 6.36 -15.23
C ILE A 504 16.68 6.01 -15.38
N THR A 505 15.84 7.03 -15.56
CA THR A 505 14.42 6.88 -15.87
C THR A 505 14.15 7.51 -17.22
N LEU A 506 13.68 6.72 -18.17
CA LEU A 506 13.20 7.15 -19.47
C LEU A 506 11.67 7.19 -19.40
N ARG A 507 11.07 8.34 -19.67
CA ARG A 507 9.61 8.51 -19.72
C ARG A 507 9.18 8.98 -21.10
N SER A 508 8.13 8.39 -21.64
CA SER A 508 7.46 8.81 -22.86
C SER A 508 5.97 8.81 -22.62
N GLU A 509 5.29 9.89 -22.93
CA GLU A 509 3.85 10.02 -22.81
C GLU A 509 3.29 10.62 -24.11
N ILE A 510 2.46 9.85 -24.80
CA ILE A 510 1.89 10.19 -26.10
C ILE A 510 0.40 10.39 -25.89
N SER A 511 -0.11 11.54 -26.28
CA SER A 511 -1.54 11.88 -26.17
C SER A 511 -2.00 12.61 -27.43
N GLY A 512 -3.30 12.70 -27.64
CA GLY A 512 -3.86 13.46 -28.77
C GLY A 512 -3.48 14.95 -28.77
N ASP A 513 -3.08 15.50 -27.61
CA ASP A 513 -2.77 16.93 -27.44
C ASP A 513 -1.27 17.23 -27.48
N ARG A 514 -0.45 16.34 -26.89
CA ARG A 514 1.00 16.53 -26.82
C ARG A 514 1.74 15.22 -26.60
N ASP A 515 2.88 15.11 -27.26
CA ASP A 515 3.89 14.08 -27.00
C ASP A 515 4.99 14.66 -26.10
N TYR A 516 5.35 13.89 -25.09
CA TYR A 516 6.38 14.24 -24.13
C TYR A 516 7.36 13.08 -23.98
N SER A 517 8.66 13.38 -24.04
CA SER A 517 9.71 12.41 -23.72
C SER A 517 10.76 13.07 -22.85
N GLY A 518 11.19 12.36 -21.80
CA GLY A 518 12.17 12.86 -20.86
C GLY A 518 13.09 11.79 -20.32
N VAL A 519 14.27 12.23 -19.90
CA VAL A 519 15.32 11.39 -19.32
C VAL A 519 15.77 12.00 -18.02
N LEU A 520 15.64 11.25 -16.94
CA LEU A 520 16.14 11.61 -15.61
C LEU A 520 17.33 10.72 -15.25
N LEU A 521 18.48 11.34 -15.03
CA LEU A 521 19.66 10.70 -14.45
C LEU A 521 19.74 11.09 -12.99
N TRP A 522 20.01 10.14 -12.09
CA TRP A 522 20.14 10.45 -10.66
C TRP A 522 21.14 9.54 -9.95
N PHE A 523 21.69 10.04 -8.86
CA PHE A 523 22.60 9.33 -7.98
C PHE A 523 22.29 9.73 -6.54
N GLY A 524 22.36 8.78 -5.60
CA GLY A 524 22.09 9.10 -4.20
C GLY A 524 22.39 8.02 -3.18
N LEU A 525 22.44 8.45 -1.93
CA LEU A 525 22.58 7.61 -0.74
C LEU A 525 21.22 7.56 -0.03
N ARG A 526 20.60 6.38 0.05
CA ARG A 526 19.23 6.25 0.58
C ARG A 526 19.03 5.04 1.50
N SER A 527 18.26 5.22 2.56
CA SER A 527 17.69 4.14 3.37
C SER A 527 16.36 3.70 2.75
N SER A 528 16.38 2.64 1.93
CA SER A 528 15.22 2.26 1.12
C SER A 528 14.23 1.39 1.92
N LEU A 529 13.32 2.00 2.67
CA LEU A 529 12.40 1.30 3.59
C LEU A 529 10.94 1.24 3.13
N PHE A 530 10.55 2.04 2.15
CA PHE A 530 9.21 1.99 1.57
C PHE A 530 9.26 2.18 0.06
N ASN A 531 8.19 1.79 -0.62
CA ASN A 531 8.04 2.01 -2.06
C ASN A 531 7.64 3.47 -2.34
N LEU A 532 8.37 4.09 -3.25
CA LEU A 532 7.93 5.28 -3.96
C LEU A 532 7.58 4.84 -5.37
N CYS A 533 6.30 4.71 -5.64
CA CYS A 533 5.82 4.64 -7.01
C CYS A 533 6.03 6.06 -7.58
N TYR A 534 6.55 6.22 -8.80
CA TYR A 534 6.55 7.47 -9.61
C TYR A 534 6.42 7.14 -11.11
N ASP A 535 5.81 5.99 -11.40
CA ASP A 535 5.79 5.29 -12.68
C ASP A 535 4.38 5.22 -13.29
N TRP A 536 3.58 6.27 -13.10
CA TRP A 536 2.21 6.43 -13.62
C TRP A 536 2.06 7.67 -14.49
#